data_AF-A0A7J3D8Q8-F1
#
_entry.id   AF-A0A7J3D8Q8-F1
#
_cell.length_a   1.000
_cell.length_b   1.000
_cell.length_c   1.000
_cell.angle_alpha   90.00
_cell.angle_beta   90.00
_cell.angle_gamma   90.00
#
_symmetry.space_group_name_H-M   'P 1'
#
loop_
_entity.id
_entity.type
_entity.pdbx_description
1 polymer ?
#
loop_
_entity_poly.entity_id
_entity_poly.type
_entity_poly.pdbx_seq_one_letter_code
_entity_poly.pdbx_strand_id
1 'polypeptide(L)'
;MQFAFLFFNNENLSKKDTISLSNRRYCEEMKIGAVGDLHGKKYIELLDNKLEYAGLDLLLLAGDITENNSVEEFDLVLDKLRGMTDAKLVAVFGNEEYEETHAEYEKRGEITFLNDDATTLEIRGVKIKIVGTTGSLDRPTWWQRTNLPDIWKKYQQRIEKVSQLLTRDDSDFLILLMHYAPTYKTLSGEKPERYPEMASEKYEPILMEKRPDLVFHAHAHKGTKSVMLRKEQRRLDEIEKELNPIPIYNVSLPLNKSITIVELQEGKHAQG
;
A
#
# COMPACT_ATOMS: atom_id res chain seq x y z
N MET A 1 26.58 8.05 -1.41
CA MET A 1 25.17 7.64 -1.53
C MET A 1 25.02 6.87 -2.84
N GLN A 2 25.01 5.54 -2.78
CA GLN A 2 24.97 4.66 -3.94
C GLN A 2 23.53 4.11 -4.04
N PHE A 3 22.84 4.43 -5.13
CA PHE A 3 21.42 4.13 -5.33
C PHE A 3 21.20 2.63 -5.63
N ALA A 4 20.15 2.04 -5.06
CA ALA A 4 19.69 0.69 -5.36
C ALA A 4 18.99 0.67 -6.72
N PHE A 5 19.48 -0.14 -7.67
CA PHE A 5 18.79 -0.58 -8.88
C PHE A 5 17.77 -1.68 -8.56
N LEU A 6 16.54 -1.49 -9.02
CA LEU A 6 15.45 -2.46 -8.98
C LEU A 6 15.34 -3.12 -10.35
N PHE A 7 15.56 -4.43 -10.44
CA PHE A 7 15.33 -5.20 -11.67
C PHE A 7 13.95 -5.87 -11.61
N PHE A 8 13.09 -5.56 -12.58
CA PHE A 8 11.80 -6.23 -12.79
C PHE A 8 11.90 -7.11 -14.04
N ASN A 9 11.60 -8.41 -13.92
CA ASN A 9 11.42 -9.27 -15.08
C ASN A 9 10.03 -9.03 -15.66
N ASN A 10 9.99 -8.32 -16.79
CA ASN A 10 8.79 -8.13 -17.60
C ASN A 10 8.68 -9.29 -18.59
N GLU A 11 7.68 -10.17 -18.40
CA GLU A 11 6.88 -10.83 -19.44
C GLU A 11 6.08 -11.98 -18.77
N ASN A 12 4.75 -11.80 -18.69
CA ASN A 12 3.76 -12.66 -18.00
C ASN A 12 3.74 -12.55 -16.46
N LEU A 13 2.95 -11.60 -15.96
CA LEU A 13 2.73 -11.33 -14.54
C LEU A 13 1.94 -12.46 -13.86
N SER A 14 2.67 -13.34 -13.16
CA SER A 14 2.11 -14.31 -12.23
C SER A 14 1.69 -13.63 -10.91
N LYS A 15 1.00 -14.34 -10.01
CA LYS A 15 0.49 -13.83 -8.71
C LYS A 15 1.56 -13.29 -7.73
N LYS A 16 2.84 -13.35 -8.10
CA LYS A 16 3.99 -13.03 -7.26
C LYS A 16 4.93 -12.11 -8.03
N ASP A 17 5.25 -10.97 -7.42
CA ASP A 17 6.26 -10.06 -7.94
C ASP A 17 7.50 -10.11 -7.04
N THR A 18 8.67 -10.34 -7.64
CA THR A 18 9.95 -10.32 -6.93
C THR A 18 10.59 -8.95 -7.09
N ILE A 19 10.86 -8.29 -5.97
CA ILE A 19 11.55 -7.00 -5.90
C ILE A 19 12.98 -7.25 -5.40
N SER A 20 13.95 -7.18 -6.31
CA SER A 20 15.36 -7.32 -5.95
C SER A 20 15.92 -6.00 -5.43
N LEU A 21 16.39 -6.00 -4.18
CA LEU A 21 17.07 -4.87 -3.57
C LEU A 21 18.57 -4.99 -3.85
N SER A 22 19.09 -4.20 -4.80
CA SER A 22 20.55 -4.13 -4.97
C SER A 22 21.21 -3.28 -3.87
N ASN A 23 22.35 -3.77 -3.38
CA ASN A 23 23.27 -3.14 -2.41
C ASN A 23 23.00 -3.30 -0.91
N ARG A 24 22.16 -4.22 -0.44
CA ARG A 24 22.11 -4.57 0.98
C ARG A 24 22.15 -6.08 1.18
N ARG A 25 23.02 -6.52 2.10
CA ARG A 25 23.13 -7.92 2.49
C ARG A 25 21.95 -8.28 3.37
N TYR A 26 21.06 -9.12 2.87
CA TYR A 26 19.95 -9.68 3.65
C TYR A 26 20.19 -11.17 3.79
N CYS A 27 20.07 -11.70 5.00
CA CYS A 27 20.38 -13.11 5.24
C CYS A 27 19.37 -14.08 4.63
N GLU A 28 18.11 -13.66 4.39
CA GLU A 28 17.04 -14.55 3.90
C GLU A 28 15.98 -13.77 3.08
N GLU A 29 15.28 -14.49 2.18
CA GLU A 29 14.13 -13.98 1.42
C GLU A 29 12.99 -13.59 2.37
N MET A 30 12.42 -12.40 2.17
CA MET A 30 11.27 -11.91 2.93
C MET A 30 10.03 -11.79 2.06
N LYS A 31 8.87 -12.21 2.57
CA LYS A 31 7.60 -12.17 1.84
C LYS A 31 6.62 -11.20 2.47
N ILE A 32 6.26 -10.18 1.71
CA ILE A 32 5.29 -9.15 2.11
C ILE A 32 3.99 -9.39 1.32
N GLY A 33 2.92 -9.71 2.04
CA GLY A 33 1.57 -9.74 1.49
C GLY A 33 0.89 -8.38 1.63
N ALA A 34 0.03 -8.01 0.70
CA ALA A 34 -0.83 -6.84 0.80
C ALA A 34 -2.21 -7.11 0.20
N VAL A 35 -3.25 -6.62 0.87
CA VAL A 35 -4.66 -6.77 0.46
C VAL A 35 -5.51 -5.64 1.04
N GLY A 36 -6.51 -5.18 0.29
CA GLY A 36 -7.55 -4.27 0.78
C GLY A 36 -8.92 -4.67 0.23
N ASP A 37 -9.98 -3.96 0.64
CA ASP A 37 -11.35 -4.19 0.17
C ASP A 37 -11.83 -5.64 0.45
N LEU A 38 -11.61 -6.13 1.66
CA LEU A 38 -12.14 -7.44 2.08
C LEU A 38 -13.65 -7.36 2.28
N HIS A 39 -14.14 -6.20 2.75
CA HIS A 39 -15.54 -5.92 3.03
C HIS A 39 -16.18 -7.03 3.87
N GLY A 40 -15.56 -7.33 5.01
CA GLY A 40 -16.00 -8.36 5.94
C GLY A 40 -16.08 -9.72 5.26
N LYS A 41 -17.29 -10.29 5.19
CA LYS A 41 -17.52 -11.63 4.62
C LYS A 41 -17.63 -11.66 3.10
N LYS A 42 -17.76 -10.50 2.46
CA LYS A 42 -18.16 -10.41 1.05
C LYS A 42 -17.14 -11.01 0.10
N TYR A 43 -15.86 -10.76 0.35
CA TYR A 43 -14.77 -11.22 -0.51
C TYR A 43 -13.80 -12.18 0.17
N ILE A 44 -13.97 -12.44 1.48
CA ILE A 44 -13.01 -13.21 2.27
C ILE A 44 -12.81 -14.65 1.78
N GLU A 45 -13.85 -15.25 1.17
CA GLU A 45 -13.78 -16.61 0.60
C GLU A 45 -12.88 -16.68 -0.65
N LEU A 46 -12.55 -15.54 -1.27
CA LEU A 46 -11.53 -15.49 -2.33
C LEU A 46 -10.13 -15.85 -1.80
N LEU A 47 -9.94 -15.89 -0.48
CA LEU A 47 -8.67 -16.20 0.18
C LEU A 47 -8.54 -17.68 0.62
N ASP A 48 -9.43 -18.58 0.19
CA ASP A 48 -9.47 -19.96 0.70
C ASP A 48 -8.22 -20.82 0.42
N ASN A 49 -7.30 -20.37 -0.43
CA ASN A 49 -6.06 -21.09 -0.70
C ASN A 49 -4.97 -20.85 0.37
N LYS A 50 -5.18 -21.40 1.58
CA LYS A 50 -4.35 -21.17 2.76
C LYS A 50 -2.84 -21.45 2.56
N LEU A 51 -2.48 -22.43 1.73
CA LEU A 51 -1.09 -22.85 1.54
C LEU A 51 -0.23 -21.78 0.85
N GLU A 52 -0.84 -20.88 0.07
CA GLU A 52 -0.13 -19.83 -0.67
C GLU A 52 0.35 -18.69 0.25
N TYR A 53 -0.30 -18.52 1.41
CA TYR A 53 -0.05 -17.43 2.36
C TYR A 53 0.73 -17.89 3.61
N ALA A 54 0.99 -19.20 3.70
CA ALA A 54 1.87 -19.76 4.70
C ALA A 54 3.31 -19.23 4.48
N GLY A 55 3.89 -18.62 5.50
CA GLY A 55 5.25 -18.07 5.44
C GLY A 55 5.38 -16.62 4.96
N LEU A 56 4.27 -15.86 4.89
CA LEU A 56 4.36 -14.41 4.87
C LEU A 56 5.00 -13.90 6.16
N ASP A 57 5.90 -12.94 6.05
CA ASP A 57 6.54 -12.31 7.22
C ASP A 57 5.77 -11.06 7.68
N LEU A 58 5.14 -10.37 6.73
CA LEU A 58 4.36 -9.16 6.91
C LEU A 58 3.13 -9.23 6.01
N LEU A 59 1.96 -8.91 6.54
CA LEU A 59 0.74 -8.73 5.77
C LEU A 59 0.16 -7.33 6.04
N LEU A 60 -0.01 -6.57 4.95
CA LEU A 60 -0.48 -5.19 4.94
C LEU A 60 -1.96 -5.15 4.55
N LEU A 61 -2.79 -4.50 5.36
CA LEU A 61 -4.23 -4.32 5.12
C LEU A 61 -4.52 -2.88 4.68
N ALA A 62 -4.91 -2.71 3.43
CA ALA A 62 -5.06 -1.42 2.76
C ALA A 62 -6.48 -0.82 2.88
N GLY A 63 -7.11 -0.96 4.05
CA GLY A 63 -8.45 -0.43 4.34
C GLY A 63 -9.61 -1.21 3.73
N ASP A 64 -10.83 -0.82 4.11
CA ASP A 64 -12.10 -1.49 3.79
C ASP A 64 -12.03 -2.98 4.15
N ILE A 65 -11.57 -3.22 5.38
CA ILE A 65 -11.49 -4.57 5.97
C ILE A 65 -12.89 -5.06 6.29
N THR A 66 -13.79 -4.16 6.66
CA THR A 66 -15.19 -4.40 7.04
C THR A 66 -16.15 -3.73 6.05
N GLU A 67 -17.44 -4.07 6.12
CA GLU A 67 -18.50 -3.40 5.37
C GLU A 67 -19.39 -2.63 6.35
N ASN A 68 -19.75 -1.39 6.01
CA ASN A 68 -20.61 -0.51 6.81
C ASN A 68 -20.19 -0.36 8.28
N ASN A 69 -18.88 -0.21 8.55
CA ASN A 69 -18.33 0.02 9.88
C ASN A 69 -18.65 -1.06 10.94
N SER A 70 -18.78 -2.33 10.51
CA SER A 70 -19.03 -3.44 11.45
C SER A 70 -17.74 -3.91 12.12
N VAL A 71 -17.51 -3.47 13.35
CA VAL A 71 -16.39 -3.91 14.20
C VAL A 71 -16.47 -5.41 14.50
N GLU A 72 -17.65 -6.01 14.56
CA GLU A 72 -17.80 -7.45 14.76
C GLU A 72 -17.32 -8.27 13.55
N GLU A 73 -17.53 -7.77 12.33
CA GLU A 73 -16.99 -8.42 11.14
C GLU A 73 -15.48 -8.33 11.05
N PHE A 74 -14.86 -7.32 11.68
CA PHE A 74 -13.42 -7.22 11.77
C PHE A 74 -12.80 -8.41 12.51
N ASP A 75 -13.39 -8.81 13.64
CA ASP A 75 -12.91 -9.94 14.44
C ASP A 75 -12.96 -11.25 13.60
N LEU A 76 -14.00 -11.43 12.78
CA LEU A 76 -14.12 -12.58 11.87
C LEU A 76 -13.08 -12.58 10.75
N VAL A 77 -12.79 -11.40 10.18
CA VAL A 77 -11.75 -11.25 9.17
C VAL A 77 -10.38 -11.55 9.78
N LEU A 78 -10.10 -11.03 10.97
CA LEU A 78 -8.86 -11.27 11.69
C LEU A 78 -8.66 -12.77 11.96
N ASP A 79 -9.68 -13.47 12.48
CA ASP A 79 -9.64 -14.92 12.71
C ASP A 79 -9.32 -15.70 11.42
N LYS A 80 -9.95 -15.31 10.31
CA LYS A 80 -9.73 -15.95 9.00
C LYS A 80 -8.31 -15.71 8.49
N LEU A 81 -7.78 -14.49 8.61
CA LEU A 81 -6.40 -14.15 8.23
C LEU A 81 -5.37 -14.87 9.10
N ARG A 82 -5.59 -14.94 10.42
CA ARG A 82 -4.74 -15.70 11.36
C ARG A 82 -4.76 -17.19 11.05
N GLY A 83 -5.90 -17.72 10.63
CA GLY A 83 -6.02 -19.08 10.12
C GLY A 83 -5.29 -19.36 8.80
N MET A 84 -4.66 -18.35 8.18
CA MET A 84 -3.86 -18.46 6.95
C MET A 84 -2.38 -18.16 7.18
N THR A 85 -2.04 -17.25 8.10
CA THR A 85 -0.66 -16.78 8.27
C THR A 85 -0.37 -16.22 9.67
N ASP A 86 0.85 -16.45 10.13
CA ASP A 86 1.41 -15.90 11.38
C ASP A 86 2.13 -14.55 11.17
N ALA A 87 2.01 -13.97 9.98
CA ALA A 87 2.64 -12.70 9.62
C ALA A 87 2.29 -11.58 10.60
N LYS A 88 3.24 -10.64 10.79
CA LYS A 88 2.92 -9.36 11.44
C LYS A 88 1.86 -8.64 10.60
N LEU A 89 0.86 -8.06 11.25
CA LEU A 89 -0.22 -7.33 10.57
C LEU A 89 -0.09 -5.84 10.80
N VAL A 90 -0.10 -5.09 9.71
CA VAL A 90 -0.18 -3.63 9.72
C VAL A 90 -1.34 -3.20 8.83
N ALA A 91 -2.19 -2.32 9.32
CA ALA A 91 -3.40 -1.90 8.63
C ALA A 91 -3.49 -0.38 8.52
N VAL A 92 -4.19 0.09 7.50
CA VAL A 92 -4.75 1.45 7.43
C VAL A 92 -6.26 1.35 7.36
N PHE A 93 -6.95 2.42 7.74
CA PHE A 93 -8.40 2.49 7.60
C PHE A 93 -8.80 2.84 6.18
N GLY A 94 -9.90 2.24 5.71
CA GLY A 94 -10.57 2.64 4.49
C GLY A 94 -11.65 3.67 4.72
N ASN A 95 -12.64 3.73 3.84
CA ASN A 95 -13.82 4.58 4.00
C ASN A 95 -15.00 3.87 4.66
N GLU A 96 -14.99 2.55 4.71
CA GLU A 96 -16.01 1.76 5.41
C GLU A 96 -15.78 1.73 6.92
N GLU A 97 -14.53 1.92 7.38
CA GLU A 97 -14.22 2.09 8.81
C GLU A 97 -14.28 3.57 9.22
N TYR A 98 -15.30 3.94 9.96
CA TYR A 98 -15.57 5.35 10.28
C TYR A 98 -14.65 5.88 11.39
N GLU A 99 -14.32 7.18 11.30
CA GLU A 99 -13.34 7.84 12.18
C GLU A 99 -13.73 7.72 13.67
N GLU A 100 -15.03 7.75 13.98
CA GLU A 100 -15.56 7.62 15.34
C GLU A 100 -15.30 6.25 16.01
N THR A 101 -15.11 5.19 15.22
CA THR A 101 -14.94 3.81 15.70
C THR A 101 -13.52 3.30 15.55
N HIS A 102 -12.58 4.06 14.95
CA HIS A 102 -11.18 3.64 14.79
C HIS A 102 -10.55 3.12 16.09
N ALA A 103 -10.84 3.77 17.22
CA ALA A 103 -10.36 3.34 18.54
C ALA A 103 -10.88 1.94 18.96
N GLU A 104 -12.00 1.48 18.42
CA GLU A 104 -12.53 0.13 18.68
C GLU A 104 -11.78 -0.93 17.88
N TYR A 105 -11.42 -0.64 16.64
CA TYR A 105 -10.56 -1.50 15.80
C TYR A 105 -9.16 -1.60 16.40
N GLU A 106 -8.56 -0.48 16.81
CA GLU A 106 -7.21 -0.43 17.42
C GLU A 106 -7.09 -1.26 18.70
N LYS A 107 -8.16 -1.35 19.49
CA LYS A 107 -8.19 -2.14 20.74
C LYS A 107 -8.03 -3.65 20.52
N ARG A 108 -8.16 -4.17 19.30
CA ARG A 108 -8.02 -5.61 19.02
C ARG A 108 -6.58 -6.12 19.19
N GLY A 109 -5.58 -5.23 19.35
CA GLY A 109 -4.24 -5.55 19.87
C GLY A 109 -3.34 -6.41 18.99
N GLU A 110 -3.89 -7.10 17.98
CA GLU A 110 -3.16 -7.99 17.08
C GLU A 110 -2.71 -7.33 15.77
N ILE A 111 -3.23 -6.13 15.49
CA ILE A 111 -2.97 -5.37 14.27
C ILE A 111 -2.42 -4.00 14.66
N THR A 112 -1.32 -3.59 14.03
CA THR A 112 -0.84 -2.21 14.12
C THR A 112 -1.61 -1.36 13.10
N PHE A 113 -2.58 -0.59 13.56
CA PHE A 113 -3.25 0.40 12.71
C PHE A 113 -2.41 1.68 12.59
N LEU A 114 -2.33 2.19 11.36
CA LEU A 114 -1.67 3.45 11.03
C LEU A 114 -2.73 4.42 10.49
N ASN A 115 -2.98 5.49 11.24
CA ASN A 115 -3.92 6.54 10.87
C ASN A 115 -3.16 7.86 10.67
N ASP A 116 -2.71 8.07 9.43
CA ASP A 116 -1.77 9.13 9.06
C ASP A 116 -0.53 9.10 9.98
N ASP A 117 0.03 7.90 10.16
CA ASP A 117 1.12 7.60 11.11
C ASP A 117 2.13 6.62 10.48
N ALA A 118 3.21 6.32 11.19
CA ALA A 118 4.23 5.40 10.74
C ALA A 118 4.67 4.42 11.84
N THR A 119 5.06 3.22 11.43
CA THR A 119 5.74 2.26 12.29
C THR A 119 6.99 1.74 11.62
N THR A 120 7.96 1.29 12.42
CA THR A 120 9.15 0.62 11.91
C THR A 120 9.23 -0.77 12.52
N LEU A 121 9.31 -1.79 11.68
CA LEU A 121 9.42 -3.19 12.07
C LEU A 121 10.77 -3.73 11.66
N GLU A 122 11.41 -4.48 12.55
CA GLU A 122 12.54 -5.32 12.18
C GLU A 122 12.04 -6.76 11.93
N ILE A 123 12.31 -7.27 10.73
CA ILE A 123 11.87 -8.58 10.26
C ILE A 123 13.04 -9.19 9.49
N ARG A 124 13.47 -10.40 9.84
CA ARG A 124 14.65 -11.08 9.24
C ARG A 124 15.90 -10.18 9.12
N GLY A 125 16.12 -9.31 10.11
CA GLY A 125 17.25 -8.36 10.14
C GLY A 125 17.12 -7.15 9.20
N VAL A 126 15.94 -6.90 8.64
CA VAL A 126 15.63 -5.74 7.78
C VAL A 126 14.72 -4.79 8.53
N LYS A 127 15.10 -3.51 8.62
CA LYS A 127 14.25 -2.45 9.16
C LYS A 127 13.32 -1.89 8.09
N ILE A 128 12.03 -2.16 8.23
CA ILE A 128 10.99 -1.72 7.31
C ILE A 128 10.20 -0.60 7.97
N LYS A 129 10.29 0.61 7.41
CA LYS A 129 9.41 1.71 7.79
C LYS A 129 8.16 1.67 6.92
N ILE A 130 6.99 1.69 7.56
CA ILE A 130 5.69 1.69 6.90
C ILE A 130 5.00 2.99 7.32
N VAL A 131 4.70 3.84 6.35
CA VAL A 131 3.84 5.01 6.54
C VAL A 131 2.44 4.62 6.07
N GLY A 132 1.44 4.84 6.92
CA GLY A 132 0.06 4.43 6.67
C GLY A 132 -0.92 5.60 6.74
N THR A 133 -1.88 5.63 5.82
CA THR A 133 -2.86 6.71 5.68
C THR A 133 -4.10 6.18 4.96
N THR A 134 -5.31 6.62 5.30
CA THR A 134 -6.48 6.37 4.43
C THR A 134 -6.28 7.00 3.06
N GLY A 135 -5.58 8.14 3.03
CA GLY A 135 -5.30 8.91 1.82
C GLY A 135 -6.28 10.06 1.65
N SER A 136 -6.16 10.74 0.53
CA SER A 136 -6.95 11.93 0.20
C SER A 136 -7.48 11.83 -1.22
N LEU A 137 -8.53 12.58 -1.49
CA LEU A 137 -9.16 12.66 -2.81
C LEU A 137 -8.99 14.07 -3.37
N ASP A 138 -8.70 14.20 -4.67
CA ASP A 138 -8.69 15.50 -5.34
C ASP A 138 -10.07 16.16 -5.35
N ARG A 139 -11.11 15.33 -5.25
CA ARG A 139 -12.49 15.73 -5.04
C ARG A 139 -13.12 14.78 -4.01
N PRO A 140 -13.39 15.22 -2.77
CA PRO A 140 -14.16 14.42 -1.82
C PRO A 140 -15.50 14.02 -2.42
N THR A 141 -16.03 12.85 -2.08
CA THR A 141 -17.33 12.38 -2.60
C THR A 141 -18.45 13.34 -2.23
N TRP A 142 -19.59 13.27 -2.93
CA TRP A 142 -20.73 14.11 -2.61
C TRP A 142 -21.18 13.98 -1.15
N TRP A 143 -21.17 12.75 -0.60
CA TRP A 143 -21.49 12.52 0.80
C TRP A 143 -20.48 13.18 1.73
N GLN A 144 -19.18 13.02 1.47
CA GLN A 144 -18.13 13.63 2.30
C GLN A 144 -18.22 15.16 2.30
N ARG A 145 -18.45 15.79 1.14
CA ARG A 145 -18.62 17.26 1.05
C ARG A 145 -19.84 17.77 1.80
N THR A 146 -20.85 16.93 1.98
CA THR A 146 -22.13 17.31 2.61
C THR A 146 -22.13 17.02 4.12
N ASN A 147 -21.43 15.97 4.56
CA ASN A 147 -21.52 15.46 5.93
C ASN A 147 -20.23 15.65 6.75
N LEU A 148 -19.07 15.80 6.10
CA LEU A 148 -17.80 15.98 6.79
C LEU A 148 -17.37 17.45 6.73
N PRO A 149 -17.43 18.19 7.85
CA PRO A 149 -16.95 19.56 7.87
C PRO A 149 -15.44 19.61 7.58
N ASP A 150 -15.02 20.65 6.86
CA ASP A 150 -13.62 20.92 6.54
C ASP A 150 -12.86 19.78 5.84
N ILE A 151 -13.55 18.88 5.13
CA ILE A 151 -12.94 17.71 4.48
C ILE A 151 -11.76 18.07 3.56
N TRP A 152 -11.86 19.18 2.84
CA TRP A 152 -10.79 19.70 1.98
C TRP A 152 -9.52 20.04 2.78
N LYS A 153 -9.69 20.68 3.94
CA LYS A 153 -8.60 21.02 4.84
C LYS A 153 -8.01 19.77 5.48
N LYS A 154 -8.86 18.82 5.90
CA LYS A 154 -8.42 17.51 6.42
C LYS A 154 -7.53 16.79 5.40
N TYR A 155 -7.95 16.71 4.14
CA TYR A 155 -7.15 16.11 3.06
C TYR A 155 -5.82 16.83 2.82
N GLN A 156 -5.82 18.16 2.79
CA GLN A 156 -4.57 18.89 2.66
C GLN A 156 -3.61 18.61 3.83
N GLN A 157 -4.10 18.65 5.07
CA GLN A 157 -3.29 18.36 6.27
C GLN A 157 -2.75 16.93 6.27
N ARG A 158 -3.56 15.97 5.81
CA ARG A 158 -3.14 14.58 5.64
C ARG A 158 -2.01 14.44 4.61
N ILE A 159 -2.13 15.07 3.46
CA ILE A 159 -1.07 15.07 2.43
C ILE A 159 0.23 15.65 3.01
N GLU A 160 0.16 16.77 3.73
CA GLU A 160 1.31 17.40 4.38
C GLU A 160 1.93 16.47 5.44
N LYS A 161 1.11 15.85 6.29
CA LYS A 161 1.56 14.91 7.33
C LYS A 161 2.24 13.68 6.74
N VAL A 162 1.64 13.08 5.71
CA VAL A 162 2.21 11.93 4.98
C VAL A 162 3.56 12.32 4.36
N SER A 163 3.66 13.51 3.75
CA SER A 163 4.94 14.00 3.22
C SER A 163 6.03 14.10 4.30
N GLN A 164 5.68 14.56 5.50
CA GLN A 164 6.62 14.64 6.63
C GLN A 164 7.04 13.26 7.16
N LEU A 165 6.09 12.32 7.23
CA LEU A 165 6.33 10.96 7.72
C LEU A 165 7.11 10.08 6.73
N LEU A 166 6.95 10.34 5.43
CA LEU A 166 7.60 9.60 4.34
C LEU A 166 9.06 10.01 4.16
N THR A 167 9.81 9.96 5.26
CA THR A 167 11.24 10.24 5.34
C THR A 167 12.00 8.94 5.53
N ARG A 168 13.09 8.76 4.78
CA ARG A 168 13.98 7.62 4.96
C ARG A 168 14.97 7.98 6.07
N ASP A 169 14.70 7.47 7.26
CA ASP A 169 15.55 7.63 8.43
C ASP A 169 16.65 6.54 8.41
N ASP A 170 16.72 5.68 9.43
CA ASP A 170 17.62 4.52 9.50
C ASP A 170 17.02 3.23 8.89
N SER A 171 15.82 3.31 8.30
CA SER A 171 15.13 2.18 7.68
C SER A 171 15.82 1.68 6.41
N ASP A 172 15.89 0.36 6.25
CA ASP A 172 16.37 -0.30 5.04
C ASP A 172 15.39 -0.21 3.89
N PHE A 173 14.10 -0.36 4.19
CA PHE A 173 13.01 -0.38 3.22
C PHE A 173 11.88 0.55 3.66
N LEU A 174 11.35 1.35 2.73
CA LEU A 174 10.30 2.33 2.99
C LEU A 174 9.05 2.02 2.17
N ILE A 175 7.95 1.74 2.86
CA ILE A 175 6.64 1.43 2.28
C ILE A 175 5.67 2.56 2.59
N LEU A 176 4.90 2.97 1.58
CA LEU A 176 3.68 3.74 1.77
C LEU A 176 2.46 2.83 1.57
N LEU A 177 1.64 2.70 2.61
CA LEU A 177 0.39 1.96 2.61
C LEU A 177 -0.77 2.95 2.62
N MET A 178 -1.64 2.89 1.61
CA MET A 178 -2.79 3.77 1.47
C MET A 178 -4.07 2.97 1.25
N HIS A 179 -5.23 3.58 1.51
CA HIS A 179 -6.48 3.06 0.98
C HIS A 179 -6.80 3.69 -0.38
N TYR A 180 -6.98 5.00 -0.44
CA TYR A 180 -7.18 5.73 -1.69
C TYR A 180 -5.92 5.78 -2.56
N ALA A 181 -6.10 5.83 -3.87
CA ALA A 181 -4.98 5.75 -4.79
C ALA A 181 -4.14 7.06 -4.80
N PRO A 182 -2.80 6.97 -4.85
CA PRO A 182 -1.92 8.13 -4.91
C PRO A 182 -1.75 8.73 -6.32
N THR A 183 -2.38 8.13 -7.33
CA THR A 183 -2.26 8.48 -8.74
C THR A 183 -3.49 8.03 -9.50
N TYR A 184 -3.85 8.71 -10.60
CA TYR A 184 -4.87 8.24 -11.52
C TYR A 184 -4.40 7.08 -12.41
N LYS A 185 -3.08 6.84 -12.50
CA LYS A 185 -2.49 5.83 -13.39
C LYS A 185 -2.96 4.41 -13.05
N THR A 186 -3.29 4.13 -11.79
CA THR A 186 -3.82 2.83 -11.35
C THR A 186 -5.34 2.71 -11.52
N LEU A 187 -6.04 3.75 -11.97
CA LEU A 187 -7.49 3.77 -12.12
C LEU A 187 -7.98 3.37 -13.52
N SER A 188 -7.08 3.03 -14.45
CA SER A 188 -7.47 2.57 -15.78
C SER A 188 -8.37 1.34 -15.68
N GLY A 189 -9.62 1.49 -16.16
CA GLY A 189 -10.73 0.53 -16.05
C GLY A 189 -11.89 1.01 -15.16
N GLU A 190 -11.65 1.99 -14.28
CA GLU A 190 -12.70 2.77 -13.61
C GLU A 190 -13.25 3.87 -14.52
N LYS A 191 -14.37 4.48 -14.11
CA LYS A 191 -14.98 5.62 -14.82
C LYS A 191 -14.12 6.88 -14.65
N PRO A 192 -13.59 7.50 -15.72
CA PRO A 192 -12.72 8.68 -15.62
C PRO A 192 -13.31 9.84 -14.82
N GLU A 193 -14.62 10.04 -14.88
CA GLU A 193 -15.32 11.10 -14.16
C GLU A 193 -15.23 10.95 -12.64
N ARG A 194 -14.96 9.73 -12.16
CA ARG A 194 -14.81 9.38 -10.74
C ARG A 194 -13.36 9.41 -10.26
N TYR A 195 -12.37 9.55 -11.13
CA TYR A 195 -10.96 9.50 -10.71
C TYR A 195 -10.63 10.48 -9.58
N PRO A 196 -11.10 11.75 -9.62
CA PRO A 196 -10.86 12.68 -8.53
C PRO A 196 -11.50 12.27 -7.19
N GLU A 197 -12.52 11.40 -7.23
CA GLU A 197 -13.21 10.84 -6.05
C GLU A 197 -12.65 9.49 -5.61
N MET A 198 -11.56 9.02 -6.22
CA MET A 198 -10.90 7.74 -5.89
C MET A 198 -9.41 7.91 -5.56
N ALA A 199 -8.83 9.05 -5.92
CA ALA A 199 -7.40 9.29 -5.82
C ALA A 199 -7.08 10.78 -5.63
N SER A 200 -5.82 11.05 -5.26
CA SER A 200 -5.26 12.40 -5.34
C SER A 200 -3.89 12.39 -6.03
N GLU A 201 -3.78 13.08 -7.18
CA GLU A 201 -2.50 13.23 -7.89
C GLU A 201 -1.49 14.11 -7.12
N LYS A 202 -1.94 14.81 -6.07
CA LYS A 202 -1.07 15.58 -5.17
C LYS A 202 -0.03 14.71 -4.45
N TYR A 203 -0.24 13.40 -4.37
CA TYR A 203 0.76 12.47 -3.84
C TYR A 203 1.90 12.19 -4.84
N GLU A 204 1.69 12.27 -6.16
CA GLU A 204 2.75 12.00 -7.15
C GLU A 204 4.05 12.81 -6.93
N PRO A 205 4.01 14.16 -6.75
CA PRO A 205 5.24 14.92 -6.49
C PRO A 205 5.90 14.54 -5.15
N ILE A 206 5.12 14.17 -4.14
CA ILE A 206 5.64 13.70 -2.84
C ILE A 206 6.35 12.36 -3.03
N LEU A 207 5.75 11.42 -3.77
CA LEU A 207 6.39 10.14 -4.08
C LEU A 207 7.69 10.35 -4.86
N MET A 208 7.70 11.28 -5.82
CA MET A 208 8.91 11.63 -6.57
C MET A 208 10.01 12.23 -5.71
N GLU A 209 9.66 13.08 -4.74
CA GLU A 209 10.62 13.68 -3.82
C GLU A 209 11.14 12.68 -2.79
N LYS A 210 10.23 11.94 -2.14
CA LYS A 210 10.50 11.09 -0.97
C LYS A 210 10.98 9.70 -1.32
N ARG A 211 10.66 9.21 -2.52
CA ARG A 211 11.20 7.97 -3.09
C ARG A 211 11.02 6.74 -2.17
N PRO A 212 9.78 6.41 -1.75
CA PRO A 212 9.52 5.11 -1.13
C PRO A 212 9.89 3.99 -2.09
N ASP A 213 10.27 2.83 -1.54
CA ASP A 213 10.62 1.67 -2.33
C ASP A 213 9.39 0.98 -2.92
N LEU A 214 8.25 1.11 -2.23
CA LEU A 214 7.01 0.42 -2.58
C LEU A 214 5.80 1.22 -2.10
N VAL A 215 4.77 1.27 -2.93
CA VAL A 215 3.48 1.88 -2.57
C VAL A 215 2.37 0.86 -2.79
N PHE A 216 1.51 0.69 -1.78
CA PHE A 216 0.30 -0.10 -1.87
C PHE A 216 -0.92 0.80 -1.68
N HIS A 217 -1.95 0.59 -2.49
CA HIS A 217 -3.27 1.19 -2.30
C HIS A 217 -4.39 0.19 -2.62
N ALA A 218 -5.63 0.53 -2.30
CA ALA A 218 -6.81 -0.29 -2.60
C ALA A 218 -7.90 0.56 -3.28
N HIS A 219 -9.18 0.27 -3.03
CA HIS A 219 -10.37 1.05 -3.44
C HIS A 219 -10.73 1.00 -4.94
N ALA A 220 -9.76 0.80 -5.83
CA ALA A 220 -9.98 0.76 -7.28
C ALA A 220 -10.21 -0.67 -7.78
N HIS A 221 -11.44 -1.18 -7.65
CA HIS A 221 -11.80 -2.58 -7.91
C HIS A 221 -11.73 -3.01 -9.38
N LYS A 222 -11.81 -2.06 -10.31
CA LYS A 222 -11.69 -2.26 -11.77
C LYS A 222 -10.47 -1.55 -12.35
N GLY A 223 -9.59 -1.05 -11.48
CA GLY A 223 -8.37 -0.36 -11.89
C GLY A 223 -7.33 -1.32 -12.48
N THR A 224 -6.11 -0.81 -12.58
CA THR A 224 -4.94 -1.58 -12.98
C THR A 224 -4.20 -2.09 -11.75
N LYS A 225 -3.73 -3.34 -11.79
CA LYS A 225 -3.10 -4.02 -10.64
C LYS A 225 -1.81 -3.35 -10.18
N SER A 226 -1.02 -2.81 -11.10
CA SER A 226 0.20 -2.08 -10.75
C SER A 226 0.61 -1.12 -11.85
N VAL A 227 1.35 -0.08 -11.46
CA VAL A 227 2.01 0.85 -12.37
C VAL A 227 3.41 1.18 -11.86
N MET A 228 4.24 1.65 -12.78
CA MET A 228 5.58 2.17 -12.49
C MET A 228 5.55 3.69 -12.58
N LEU A 229 5.53 4.37 -11.44
CA LEU A 229 5.51 5.82 -11.41
C LEU A 229 6.91 6.36 -11.75
N ARG A 230 7.00 7.18 -12.79
CA ARG A 230 8.24 7.77 -13.32
C ARG A 230 8.15 9.29 -13.30
N LYS A 231 9.30 9.97 -13.19
CA LYS A 231 9.40 11.41 -13.41
C LYS A 231 9.08 11.68 -14.88
N GLU A 232 8.11 12.56 -15.15
CA GLU A 232 7.87 13.03 -16.51
C GLU A 232 9.12 13.75 -17.04
N GLN A 233 9.72 13.24 -18.11
CA GLN A 233 10.76 13.94 -18.84
C GLN A 233 10.11 15.08 -19.64
N ARG A 234 10.28 16.32 -19.17
CA ARG A 234 9.72 17.51 -19.83
C ARG A 234 10.69 18.18 -20.80
N ARG A 235 11.96 17.77 -20.84
CA ARG A 235 13.03 18.35 -21.68
C ARG A 235 14.00 17.28 -22.18
N LEU A 236 14.42 17.39 -23.44
CA LEU A 236 15.35 16.45 -24.11
C LEU A 236 16.80 16.56 -23.60
N ASP A 237 17.12 17.68 -22.95
CA ASP A 237 18.43 18.09 -22.47
C ASP A 237 18.68 17.75 -20.99
N GLU A 238 17.65 17.35 -20.24
CA GLU A 238 17.76 16.80 -18.89
C GLU A 238 18.03 15.29 -18.96
N ILE A 239 19.26 14.92 -19.35
CA ILE A 239 19.81 13.58 -19.09
C ILE A 239 20.18 13.53 -17.59
N GLU A 240 19.20 13.69 -16.71
CA GLU A 240 19.37 13.28 -15.31
C GLU A 240 19.51 11.76 -15.30
N LYS A 241 20.38 11.24 -14.41
CA LYS A 241 20.45 9.81 -14.10
C LYS A 241 19.03 9.30 -13.92
N GLU A 242 18.58 8.41 -14.81
CA GLU A 242 17.22 7.85 -14.77
C GLU A 242 16.99 7.27 -13.38
N LEU A 243 16.18 7.96 -12.57
CA LEU A 243 15.78 7.45 -11.27
C LEU A 243 14.89 6.23 -11.52
N ASN A 244 15.09 5.17 -10.73
CA ASN A 244 14.27 3.98 -10.85
C ASN A 244 12.79 4.33 -10.72
N PRO A 245 11.88 3.67 -11.45
CA PRO A 245 10.45 3.86 -11.22
C PRO A 245 10.07 3.48 -9.78
N ILE A 246 9.03 4.12 -9.25
CA ILE A 246 8.41 3.73 -7.98
C ILE A 246 7.26 2.77 -8.30
N PRO A 247 7.32 1.51 -7.86
CA PRO A 247 6.22 0.58 -8.06
C PRO A 247 5.03 0.95 -7.17
N ILE A 248 3.85 1.03 -7.78
CA ILE A 248 2.58 1.29 -7.10
C ILE A 248 1.65 0.13 -7.40
N TYR A 249 1.20 -0.55 -6.35
CA TYR A 249 0.33 -1.71 -6.43
C TYR A 249 -1.06 -1.39 -5.92
N ASN A 250 -2.05 -1.72 -6.73
CA ASN A 250 -3.45 -1.77 -6.33
C ASN A 250 -3.74 -3.17 -5.80
N VAL A 251 -3.98 -3.28 -4.49
CA VAL A 251 -4.18 -4.54 -3.76
C VAL A 251 -5.64 -4.81 -3.41
N SER A 252 -6.57 -4.14 -4.11
CA SER A 252 -8.01 -4.39 -3.95
C SER A 252 -8.29 -5.87 -4.21
N LEU A 253 -8.89 -6.58 -3.25
CA LEU A 253 -9.21 -8.00 -3.37
C LEU A 253 -10.19 -8.28 -4.53
N PRO A 254 -11.21 -7.43 -4.80
CA PRO A 254 -12.07 -7.60 -5.97
C PRO A 254 -11.33 -7.54 -7.30
N LEU A 255 -10.22 -6.81 -7.39
CA LEU A 255 -9.39 -6.74 -8.59
C LEU A 255 -8.44 -7.94 -8.71
N ASN A 256 -7.75 -8.28 -7.61
CA ASN A 256 -6.66 -9.25 -7.64
C ASN A 256 -7.12 -10.69 -7.49
N LYS A 257 -8.24 -10.91 -6.77
CA LYS A 257 -8.76 -12.23 -6.40
C LYS A 257 -7.79 -13.08 -5.56
N SER A 258 -6.79 -12.45 -4.96
CA SER A 258 -5.81 -13.04 -4.05
C SER A 258 -5.10 -11.92 -3.27
N ILE A 259 -4.35 -12.29 -2.22
CA ILE A 259 -3.36 -11.39 -1.61
C ILE A 259 -2.24 -11.15 -2.64
N THR A 260 -1.83 -9.90 -2.81
CA THR A 260 -0.66 -9.55 -3.64
C THR A 260 0.59 -9.82 -2.83
N ILE A 261 1.50 -10.66 -3.35
CA ILE A 261 2.74 -11.03 -2.66
C ILE A 261 3.92 -10.38 -3.37
N VAL A 262 4.72 -9.68 -2.59
CA VAL A 262 6.01 -9.10 -2.99
C VAL A 262 7.12 -9.79 -2.22
N GLU A 263 8.09 -10.34 -2.95
CA GLU A 263 9.26 -11.00 -2.36
C GLU A 263 10.46 -10.04 -2.38
N LEU A 264 11.02 -9.74 -1.22
CA LEU A 264 12.27 -9.01 -1.08
C LEU A 264 13.42 -10.00 -1.01
N GLN A 265 14.31 -9.92 -2.00
CA GLN A 265 15.49 -10.77 -2.11
C GLN A 265 16.78 -9.95 -2.07
N GLU A 266 17.84 -10.55 -1.52
CA GLU A 266 19.20 -10.02 -1.62
C GLU A 266 19.59 -9.90 -3.10
N GLY A 267 19.95 -8.69 -3.55
CA GLY A 267 20.46 -8.50 -4.90
C GLY A 267 21.74 -9.28 -5.11
N LYS A 268 21.72 -10.31 -5.96
CA LYS A 268 22.94 -11.01 -6.39
C LYS A 268 23.88 -9.97 -7.02
N HIS A 269 25.02 -9.72 -6.39
CA HIS A 269 26.11 -9.02 -7.06
C HIS A 269 26.45 -9.80 -8.34
N ALA A 270 26.33 -9.15 -9.49
CA ALA A 270 27.03 -9.60 -10.68
C ALA A 270 28.52 -9.57 -10.34
N GLN A 271 29.10 -10.75 -10.07
CA GLN A 271 30.55 -10.91 -10.10
C GLN A 271 30.98 -10.66 -11.54
N GLY A 272 31.58 -9.50 -11.79
CA GLY A 272 32.22 -9.12 -13.04
C GLY A 272 33.42 -8.25 -12.72
#